data_AF-A2G8G6-F1
#
_entry.id   AF-A2G8G6-F1
#
_cell.length_a   1.000
_cell.length_b   1.000
_cell.length_c   1.000
_cell.angle_alpha   90.00
_cell.angle_beta   90.00
_cell.angle_gamma   90.00
#
_symmetry.space_group_name_H-M   'P 1'
#
loop_
_entity.id
_entity.type
_entity.pdbx_description
1 polymer ?
#
loop_
_entity_poly.entity_id
_entity_poly.type
_entity_poly.pdbx_seq_one_letter_code
_entity_poly.pdbx_strand_id
1 'polypeptide(L)' 'MNLAKDPVIRRRLMQMTIEIFDKAVISVAKAAASELTIAEKKAIDRLVVKYIETAKYVVVAFRNAISILKETGDY' A
#
# COMPACT_ATOMS: atom_id res chain seq x y z
N MET A 1 -7.71 0.82 21.07
CA MET A 1 -8.19 0.46 19.72
C MET A 1 -7.30 -0.64 19.16
N ASN A 2 -7.84 -1.81 18.82
CA ASN A 2 -7.05 -2.89 18.20
C ASN A 2 -7.02 -2.68 16.67
N LEU A 3 -5.92 -2.14 16.15
CA LEU A 3 -5.75 -1.81 14.74
C LEU A 3 -5.94 -3.02 13.81
N ALA A 4 -5.66 -4.24 14.28
CA ALA A 4 -5.86 -5.47 13.51
C ALA A 4 -7.34 -5.87 13.38
N LYS A 5 -8.21 -5.37 14.26
CA LYS A 5 -9.67 -5.61 14.22
C LYS A 5 -10.43 -4.50 13.50
N ASP A 6 -9.77 -3.40 13.14
CA ASP A 6 -10.39 -2.31 12.39
C ASP A 6 -10.66 -2.77 10.93
N PRO A 7 -11.92 -2.75 10.47
CA PRO A 7 -12.28 -3.28 9.15
C PRO A 7 -11.70 -2.46 7.99
N VAL A 8 -11.46 -1.15 8.19
CA VAL A 8 -10.87 -0.28 7.18
C VAL A 8 -9.38 -0.56 7.06
N ILE A 9 -8.68 -0.64 8.20
CA ILE A 9 -7.25 -0.98 8.23
C ILE A 9 -7.04 -2.38 7.65
N ARG A 10 -7.85 -3.37 8.04
CA ARG A 10 -7.75 -4.74 7.53
C ARG A 10 -7.93 -4.81 6.02
N ARG A 11 -8.93 -4.12 5.48
CA ARG A 11 -9.18 -4.08 4.02
C ARG A 11 -8.00 -3.46 3.28
N ARG A 12 -7.44 -2.37 3.82
CA ARG A 12 -6.31 -1.67 3.20
C ARG A 12 -5.04 -2.50 3.22
N LEU A 13 -4.76 -3.18 4.34
CA LEU A 13 -3.63 -4.11 4.45
C LEU A 13 -3.77 -5.24 3.43
N MET A 14 -4.96 -5.85 3.31
CA MET A 14 -5.20 -6.93 2.37
C MET A 14 -4.99 -6.50 0.91
N GLN A 15 -5.50 -5.33 0.53
CA GLN A 15 -5.28 -4.78 -0.81
C GLN A 15 -3.79 -4.52 -1.09
N MET A 16 -3.09 -3.92 -0.12
CA MET A 16 -1.64 -3.67 -0.23
C MET A 16 -0.86 -4.97 -0.40
N THR A 17 -1.21 -6.02 0.35
CA THR A 17 -0.58 -7.34 0.22
C THR A 17 -0.74 -7.91 -1.18
N ILE A 18 -1.94 -7.85 -1.76
CA ILE A 18 -2.22 -8.35 -3.13
C ILE A 18 -1.38 -7.58 -4.16
N GLU A 19 -1.43 -6.25 -4.12
CA GLU A 19 -0.70 -5.40 -5.09
C GLU A 19 0.82 -5.59 -5.01
N ILE A 20 1.36 -5.76 -3.79
CA ILE A 20 2.79 -6.00 -3.60
C ILE A 20 3.17 -7.39 -4.09
N PHE A 21 2.36 -8.41 -3.78
CA PHE A 21 2.62 -9.76 -4.25
C PHE A 21 2.62 -9.85 -5.77
N ASP A 22 1.63 -9.25 -6.44
CA ASP A 22 1.52 -9.25 -7.90
C ASP A 22 2.69 -8.54 -8.58
N LYS A 23 3.27 -7.52 -7.94
CA LYS A 23 4.43 -6.78 -8.47
C LYS A 23 5.77 -7.42 -8.14
N ALA A 24 5.87 -8.10 -7.01
CA ALA A 24 7.13 -8.66 -6.51
C ALA A 24 7.39 -10.09 -7.00
N VAL A 25 6.33 -10.89 -7.18
CA VAL A 25 6.42 -12.33 -7.42
C VAL A 25 6.16 -12.63 -8.90
N ILE A 26 7.21 -13.06 -9.62
CA ILE A 26 7.17 -13.27 -11.07
C ILE A 26 6.56 -14.64 -11.39
N SER A 27 5.68 -14.68 -12.39
CA SER A 27 4.85 -15.83 -12.77
C SER A 27 5.57 -17.16 -13.02
N VAL A 28 6.87 -17.19 -13.32
CA VAL A 28 7.58 -18.45 -13.57
C VAL A 28 7.72 -19.27 -12.28
N ALA A 29 7.73 -18.61 -11.12
CA ALA A 29 7.69 -19.25 -9.80
C ALA A 29 6.26 -19.59 -9.32
N LYS A 30 5.22 -19.01 -9.94
CA LYS A 30 3.80 -19.16 -9.52
C LYS A 30 3.26 -20.59 -9.59
N ALA A 31 3.95 -21.51 -10.27
CA ALA A 31 3.50 -22.89 -10.44
C ALA A 31 4.24 -23.94 -9.61
N ALA A 32 5.37 -23.60 -8.95
CA ALA A 32 6.27 -24.64 -8.41
C ALA A 32 6.92 -24.36 -7.04
N ALA A 33 6.96 -23.12 -6.55
CA ALA A 33 7.65 -22.81 -5.29
C ALA A 33 6.66 -22.44 -4.18
N SER A 34 6.64 -23.22 -3.10
CA SER A 34 5.90 -22.90 -1.86
C SER A 34 6.56 -21.78 -1.04
N GLU A 35 7.75 -21.32 -1.44
CA GLU A 35 8.54 -20.33 -0.71
C GLU A 35 8.98 -19.16 -1.60
N LEU A 36 9.02 -17.96 -1.02
CA LEU A 36 9.55 -16.75 -1.65
C LEU A 36 11.07 -16.80 -1.74
N THR A 37 11.62 -16.50 -2.91
CA THR A 37 13.05 -16.32 -3.12
C THR A 37 13.58 -15.09 -2.36
N ILE A 38 14.90 -15.02 -2.15
CA ILE A 38 15.55 -13.85 -1.52
C ILE A 38 15.31 -12.57 -2.35
N ALA A 39 15.29 -12.68 -3.68
CA ALA A 39 15.02 -11.55 -4.56
C ALA A 39 13.60 -11.01 -4.40
N GLU A 40 12.60 -11.92 -4.31
CA GLU A 40 11.20 -11.55 -4.07
C GLU A 40 11.00 -10.93 -2.70
N LYS A 41 11.61 -11.49 -1.64
CA LYS A 41 11.58 -10.89 -0.29
C LYS A 41 12.12 -9.46 -0.31
N LYS A 42 13.29 -9.23 -0.91
CA LYS A 42 13.86 -7.87 -1.07
C LYS A 42 12.99 -6.95 -1.92
N ALA A 43 12.29 -7.48 -2.93
CA ALA A 43 11.36 -6.70 -3.73
C ALA A 43 10.12 -6.29 -2.93
N ILE A 44 9.55 -7.21 -2.14
CA ILE A 44 8.45 -6.95 -1.21
C ILE A 44 8.84 -5.84 -0.23
N ASP A 45 9.99 -5.94 0.44
CA ASP A 45 10.45 -4.94 1.41
C ASP A 45 10.50 -3.53 0.80
N ARG A 46 11.07 -3.40 -0.40
CA ARG A 46 11.12 -2.11 -1.13
C ARG A 46 9.73 -1.59 -1.51
N LEU A 47 8.84 -2.48 -1.93
CA LEU A 47 7.48 -2.11 -2.33
C LEU A 47 6.62 -1.69 -1.13
N VAL A 48 6.78 -2.33 0.03
CA VAL A 48 6.10 -1.93 1.28
C VAL A 48 6.48 -0.50 1.65
N VAL A 49 7.79 -0.18 1.68
CA VAL A 49 8.26 1.18 2.01
C VAL A 49 7.68 2.20 1.03
N LYS A 50 7.80 1.93 -0.28
CA LYS A 50 7.29 2.83 -1.32
C LYS A 50 5.78 3.04 -1.24
N TYR A 51 5.01 2.00 -0.90
CA TYR A 51 3.57 2.11 -0.75
C TYR A 51 3.19 3.00 0.44
N ILE A 52 3.86 2.84 1.57
CA ILE A 52 3.65 3.69 2.77
C ILE A 52 3.99 5.14 2.47
N GLU A 53 5.11 5.40 1.79
CA GLU A 53 5.50 6.75 1.36
C GLU A 53 4.47 7.36 0.41
N THR A 54 3.99 6.58 -0.55
CA THR A 54 2.94 6.99 -1.49
C THR A 54 1.64 7.32 -0.75
N ALA A 55 1.22 6.48 0.19
CA ALA A 55 0.03 6.72 1.01
C ALA A 55 0.17 8.01 1.84
N LYS A 56 1.35 8.25 2.43
CA LYS A 56 1.64 9.49 3.16
C LYS A 56 1.54 10.71 2.24
N TYR A 57 2.14 10.63 1.04
CA TYR A 57 2.07 11.70 0.04
C TYR A 57 0.63 12.01 -0.36
N VAL A 58 -0.17 10.98 -0.66
CA VAL A 58 -1.58 11.13 -1.03
C VAL A 58 -2.37 11.81 0.07
N VAL A 59 -2.21 11.40 1.34
CA VAL A 59 -2.89 12.05 2.47
C VAL A 59 -2.54 13.53 2.58
N VAL A 60 -1.27 13.90 2.41
CA VAL A 60 -0.83 15.31 2.41
C VAL A 60 -1.45 16.07 1.25
N ALA A 61 -1.44 15.52 0.04
CA ALA A 61 -2.02 16.13 -1.14
C ALA A 61 -3.54 16.40 -0.96
N PHE A 62 -4.28 15.42 -0.43
CA PHE A 62 -5.71 15.60 -0.13
C PHE A 62 -5.95 16.67 0.94
N ARG A 63 -5.15 16.70 2.01
CA ARG A 63 -5.27 17.75 3.05
C ARG A 63 -5.04 19.14 2.47
N ASN A 64 -4.02 19.30 1.63
CA ASN A 64 -3.73 20.56 0.97
C ASN A 64 -4.88 20.97 0.04
N ALA A 65 -5.40 20.05 -0.78
CA ALA A 65 -6.52 20.31 -1.66
C ALA A 65 -7.78 20.75 -0.89
N ILE A 66 -8.09 20.08 0.23
CA ILE A 66 -9.21 20.46 1.09
C ILE A 66 -9.00 21.84 1.73
N SER A 67 -7.76 22.19 2.13
CA SER A 67 -7.45 23.53 2.64
C SER A 67 -7.74 24.61 1.59
N ILE A 68 -7.29 24.39 0.36
CA ILE A 68 -7.54 25.31 -0.76
C ILE A 68 -9.03 25.49 -1.00
N LEU A 69 -9.81 24.41 -1.04
CA LEU A 69 -11.26 24.48 -1.25
C LEU A 69 -11.99 25.24 -0.12
N LYS A 70 -11.51 25.13 1.12
CA LYS A 70 -12.04 25.91 2.25
C LYS A 70 -11.71 27.40 2.13
N GLU A 71 -10.53 27.72 1.60
CA GLU A 71 -10.10 29.11 1.40
C GLU A 71 -10.84 29.79 0.23
N THR A 72 -11.26 29.02 -0.79
CA THR A 72 -12.02 29.56 -1.94
C THR A 72 -13.52 29.70 -1.71
N GLY A 73 -14.05 29.24 -0.56
CA GLY A 73 -15.46 29.38 -0.21
C GLY A 73 -16.41 28.44 -0.97
N ASP A 74 -15.88 27.42 -1.65
CA ASP A 74 -16.67 26.39 -2.33
C ASP A 74 -17.21 25.31 -1.35
N TYR A 75 -16.97 25.46 -0.04
CA TYR A 75 -17.48 24.63 1.06
C TYR A 75 -17.62 25.37 2.38
#